data_AF-A0A1S8LYS2-F1
#
_entry.id   AF-A0A1S8LYS2-F1
#
_cell.length_a   1.000
_cell.length_b   1.000
_cell.length_c   1.000
_cell.angle_alpha   90.00
_cell.angle_beta   90.00
_cell.angle_gamma   90.00
#
_symmetry.space_group_name_H-M   'P 1'
#
loop_
_entity.id
_entity.type
_entity.pdbx_description
1 polymer ?
#
loop_
_entity_poly.entity_id
_entity_poly.type
_entity_poly.pdbx_seq_one_letter_code
_entity_poly.pdbx_strand_id
1 'polypeptide(L)'
;MEKQYSEVLKIREFNRFYTNILGLLNQGILNTEYSLTEARVLIEISERRECTANNLIRELYIDKGYISRILKNFENKNLIKKEKSFEDKRFTILKLTPKGKEVLEELQKKSNLQIFKLIQDLSFIEKEKLMKSMKTIESLLKIEEKNVIIRDYTSEDLNYIIKKHKDIYSEEYGFSSIFGDYVEKYIIKFEKVHDENKENIWIAECDGKIAGAIALVKGEESFSAQLRWFLVDPRFRRNGIGKMLIRKLLDFAKNKGYQNIFLWTVDSLKTARRIYKTFGFEIKETSINTDWTTGKVVEERWELML
;
A
#
# COMPACT_ATOMS: atom_id res chain seq x y z
N MET A 1 25.82 -1.04 -8.42
CA MET A 1 24.98 -0.10 -9.21
C MET A 1 24.82 -0.55 -10.66
N GLU A 2 25.87 -1.04 -11.33
CA GLU A 2 25.79 -1.52 -12.72
C GLU A 2 24.75 -2.64 -12.98
N LYS A 3 24.64 -3.63 -12.09
CA LYS A 3 23.67 -4.74 -12.24
C LYS A 3 22.21 -4.28 -12.17
N GLN A 4 21.87 -3.38 -11.23
CA GLN A 4 20.53 -2.78 -11.14
C GLN A 4 20.20 -1.92 -12.36
N TYR A 5 21.19 -1.22 -12.93
CA TYR A 5 20.99 -0.45 -14.15
C TYR A 5 20.70 -1.36 -15.36
N SER A 6 21.35 -2.53 -15.43
CA SER A 6 21.12 -3.54 -16.48
C SER A 6 19.68 -4.10 -16.45
N GLU A 7 19.13 -4.39 -15.27
CA GLU A 7 17.76 -4.89 -15.12
C GLU A 7 16.72 -3.87 -15.59
N VAL A 8 16.90 -2.60 -15.22
CA VAL A 8 16.01 -1.50 -15.65
C VAL A 8 16.02 -1.34 -17.17
N LEU A 9 17.18 -1.44 -17.82
CA LEU A 9 17.27 -1.33 -19.28
C LEU A 9 16.51 -2.45 -20.00
N LYS A 10 16.63 -3.70 -19.52
CA LYS A 10 15.89 -4.84 -20.08
C LYS A 10 14.38 -4.68 -19.96
N ILE A 11 13.90 -4.20 -18.81
CA ILE A 11 12.46 -3.93 -18.61
C ILE A 11 11.99 -2.81 -19.55
N ARG A 12 12.78 -1.73 -19.70
CA ARG A 12 12.45 -0.64 -20.63
C ARG A 12 12.42 -1.11 -22.09
N GLU A 13 13.31 -2.00 -22.47
CA GLU A 13 13.34 -2.61 -23.80
C GLU A 13 12.08 -3.45 -24.06
N PHE A 14 11.72 -4.34 -23.11
CA PHE A 14 10.48 -5.10 -23.17
C PHE A 14 9.25 -4.18 -23.30
N ASN A 15 9.17 -3.11 -22.50
CA ASN A 15 8.04 -2.18 -22.54
C ASN A 15 7.92 -1.47 -23.91
N ARG A 16 9.03 -1.05 -24.51
CA ARG A 16 9.01 -0.45 -25.86
C ARG A 16 8.54 -1.46 -26.90
N PHE A 17 9.08 -2.68 -26.87
CA PHE A 17 8.67 -3.77 -27.74
C PHE A 17 7.18 -4.06 -27.61
N TYR A 18 6.67 -4.20 -26.38
CA TYR A 18 5.27 -4.51 -26.13
C TYR A 18 4.32 -3.37 -26.50
N THR A 19 4.72 -2.11 -26.26
CA THR A 19 3.98 -0.91 -26.70
C THR A 19 3.82 -0.87 -28.22
N ASN A 20 4.88 -1.24 -28.96
CA ASN A 20 4.86 -1.30 -30.42
C ASN A 20 3.98 -2.44 -30.93
N ILE A 21 4.07 -3.63 -30.34
CA ILE A 21 3.22 -4.79 -30.69
C ILE A 21 1.74 -4.45 -30.56
N LEU A 22 1.37 -3.80 -29.46
CA LEU A 22 -0.02 -3.43 -29.21
C LEU A 22 -0.47 -2.20 -30.02
N GLY A 23 0.45 -1.50 -30.68
CA GLY A 23 0.13 -0.32 -31.50
C GLY A 23 -0.39 0.87 -30.68
N LEU A 24 0.04 1.00 -29.42
CA LEU A 24 -0.51 2.00 -28.48
C LEU A 24 -0.13 3.45 -28.81
N LEU A 25 0.81 3.66 -29.74
CA LEU A 25 1.27 4.99 -30.18
C LEU A 25 0.49 5.52 -31.39
N ASN A 26 -0.44 4.74 -31.95
CA ASN A 26 -1.26 5.18 -33.08
C ASN A 26 -2.31 6.20 -32.61
N GLN A 27 -2.64 7.19 -33.46
CA GLN A 27 -3.61 8.26 -33.13
C GLN A 27 -5.00 7.72 -32.78
N GLY A 28 -5.37 6.54 -33.29
CA GLY A 28 -6.56 5.79 -32.90
C GLY A 28 -6.20 4.32 -32.63
N ILE A 29 -6.84 3.71 -31.63
CA ILE A 29 -6.61 2.31 -31.33
C ILE A 29 -7.17 1.47 -32.48
N LEU A 30 -6.36 0.56 -33.03
CA LEU A 30 -6.80 -0.42 -34.03
C LEU A 30 -7.46 0.20 -35.27
N ASN A 31 -6.96 1.37 -35.72
CA ASN A 31 -7.51 2.15 -36.84
C ASN A 31 -8.99 2.53 -36.63
N THR A 32 -9.36 2.83 -35.39
CA THR A 32 -10.68 3.41 -35.05
C THR A 32 -10.52 4.91 -34.82
N GLU A 33 -11.65 5.63 -34.75
CA GLU A 33 -11.65 7.05 -34.37
C GLU A 33 -11.44 7.29 -32.86
N TYR A 34 -11.32 6.23 -32.06
CA TYR A 34 -11.22 6.29 -30.60
C TYR A 34 -9.78 6.08 -30.15
N SER A 35 -9.36 6.84 -29.14
CA SER A 35 -8.11 6.60 -28.42
C SER A 35 -8.20 5.35 -27.52
N LEU A 36 -7.04 4.82 -27.10
CA LEU A 36 -6.98 3.74 -26.09
C LEU A 36 -7.73 4.13 -24.80
N THR A 37 -7.59 5.38 -24.38
CA THR A 37 -8.26 5.90 -23.18
C THR A 37 -9.77 5.90 -23.35
N GLU A 38 -10.28 6.38 -24.49
CA GLU A 38 -11.71 6.37 -24.78
C GLU A 38 -12.28 4.94 -24.81
N ALA A 39 -11.57 4.00 -25.44
CA ALA A 39 -11.96 2.60 -25.44
C ALA A 39 -12.03 2.01 -24.02
N ARG A 40 -11.02 2.31 -23.17
CA ARG A 40 -11.02 1.88 -21.75
C ARG A 40 -12.18 2.47 -20.95
N VAL A 41 -12.54 3.73 -21.18
CA VAL A 41 -13.69 4.34 -20.51
C VAL A 41 -15.00 3.63 -20.90
N LEU A 42 -15.20 3.25 -22.17
CA LEU A 42 -16.39 2.50 -22.58
C LEU A 42 -16.45 1.11 -21.94
N ILE A 43 -15.32 0.40 -21.87
CA ILE A 43 -15.22 -0.90 -21.18
C ILE A 43 -15.62 -0.75 -19.72
N GLU A 44 -15.03 0.20 -19.00
CA GLU A 44 -15.26 0.40 -17.57
C GLU A 44 -16.72 0.79 -17.25
N ILE A 45 -17.39 1.52 -18.14
CA ILE A 45 -18.83 1.82 -18.03
C ILE A 45 -19.67 0.55 -18.29
N SER A 46 -19.21 -0.35 -19.15
CA SER A 46 -19.95 -1.57 -19.50
C SER A 46 -19.88 -2.67 -18.43
N GLU A 47 -18.75 -2.78 -17.74
CA GLU A 47 -18.50 -3.86 -16.77
C GLU A 47 -19.12 -3.58 -15.39
N ARG A 48 -19.43 -2.31 -15.10
CA ARG A 48 -20.00 -1.90 -13.81
C ARG A 48 -21.50 -1.70 -13.89
N ARG A 49 -22.20 -2.24 -12.89
CA ARG A 49 -23.63 -1.97 -12.68
C ARG A 49 -23.90 -0.49 -12.38
N GLU A 50 -23.01 0.13 -11.60
CA GLU A 50 -23.06 1.54 -11.24
C GLU A 50 -21.69 2.19 -11.48
N CYS A 51 -21.53 2.84 -12.63
CA CYS A 51 -20.30 3.53 -12.98
C CYS A 51 -20.46 5.04 -12.77
N THR A 52 -19.57 5.67 -12.01
CA THR A 52 -19.51 7.13 -11.85
C THR A 52 -18.21 7.69 -12.43
N ALA A 53 -18.18 9.00 -12.70
CA ALA A 53 -16.96 9.68 -13.14
C ALA A 53 -15.80 9.53 -12.13
N ASN A 54 -16.10 9.49 -10.83
CA ASN A 54 -15.08 9.27 -9.79
C ASN A 54 -14.52 7.86 -9.81
N ASN A 55 -15.32 6.85 -10.18
CA ASN A 55 -14.81 5.50 -10.40
C ASN A 55 -13.81 5.52 -11.56
N LEU A 56 -14.16 6.10 -12.71
CA LEU A 56 -13.28 6.19 -13.87
C LEU A 56 -11.93 6.87 -13.55
N ILE A 57 -11.96 7.98 -12.81
CA ILE A 57 -10.75 8.71 -12.38
C ILE A 57 -9.82 7.81 -11.55
N ARG A 58 -10.39 7.09 -10.58
CA ARG A 58 -9.63 6.24 -9.66
C ARG A 58 -9.05 5.02 -10.35
N GLU A 59 -9.86 4.31 -11.14
CA GLU A 59 -9.48 3.02 -11.73
C GLU A 59 -8.53 3.19 -12.92
N LEU A 60 -8.74 4.23 -13.73
CA LEU A 60 -7.93 4.48 -14.92
C LEU A 60 -6.72 5.38 -14.65
N TYR A 61 -6.59 5.93 -13.42
CA TYR A 61 -5.55 6.88 -13.02
C TYR A 61 -5.44 8.11 -13.93
N ILE A 62 -6.60 8.70 -14.27
CA ILE A 62 -6.71 9.81 -15.23
C ILE A 62 -7.21 11.06 -14.53
N ASP A 63 -6.70 12.23 -14.91
CA ASP A 63 -7.15 13.49 -14.32
C ASP A 63 -8.63 13.78 -14.61
N LYS A 64 -9.26 14.45 -13.65
CA LYS A 64 -10.69 14.82 -13.69
C LYS A 64 -11.05 15.65 -14.92
N GLY A 65 -10.17 16.55 -15.36
CA GLY A 65 -10.40 17.42 -16.50
C GLY A 65 -10.45 16.65 -17.82
N TYR A 66 -9.56 15.67 -17.99
CA TYR A 66 -9.53 14.81 -19.16
C TYR A 66 -10.71 13.84 -19.21
N ILE A 67 -11.05 13.18 -18.10
CA ILE A 67 -12.27 12.34 -18.02
C ILE A 67 -13.52 13.14 -18.37
N SER A 68 -13.65 14.37 -17.84
CA SER A 68 -14.82 15.21 -18.12
C SER A 68 -14.95 15.55 -19.61
N ARG A 69 -13.83 15.78 -20.31
CA ARG A 69 -13.81 16.01 -21.77
C ARG A 69 -14.24 14.77 -22.55
N ILE A 70 -13.73 13.58 -22.18
CA ILE A 70 -14.12 12.31 -22.81
C ILE A 70 -15.62 12.06 -22.64
N LEU A 71 -16.15 12.17 -21.42
CA LEU A 71 -17.55 11.93 -21.14
C LEU A 71 -18.46 12.90 -21.91
N LYS A 72 -18.09 14.18 -22.01
CA LYS A 72 -18.82 15.16 -22.81
C LYS A 72 -18.82 14.80 -24.31
N ASN A 73 -17.67 14.33 -24.84
CA ASN A 73 -17.59 13.85 -26.22
C ASN A 73 -18.51 12.66 -26.46
N PHE A 74 -18.52 11.69 -25.54
CA PHE A 74 -19.37 10.50 -25.63
C PHE A 74 -20.86 10.82 -25.57
N GLU A 75 -21.27 11.78 -24.74
CA GLU A 75 -22.65 12.27 -24.72
C GLU A 75 -23.04 12.92 -26.03
N ASN A 76 -22.20 13.80 -26.57
CA ASN A 76 -22.44 14.44 -27.86
C ASN A 76 -22.57 13.41 -29.01
N LYS A 77 -21.81 12.32 -28.94
CA LYS A 77 -21.89 11.20 -29.91
C LYS A 77 -23.02 10.21 -29.63
N ASN A 78 -23.82 10.42 -28.57
CA ASN A 78 -24.88 9.54 -28.09
C ASN A 78 -24.39 8.12 -27.74
N LEU A 79 -23.17 7.99 -27.20
CA LEU A 79 -22.60 6.70 -26.78
C LEU A 79 -22.93 6.37 -25.32
N ILE A 80 -23.10 7.40 -24.48
CA ILE A 80 -23.44 7.24 -23.07
C ILE A 80 -24.64 8.12 -22.71
N LYS A 81 -25.30 7.75 -21.62
CA LYS A 81 -26.31 8.56 -20.95
C LYS A 81 -26.00 8.66 -19.44
N LYS A 82 -26.45 9.76 -18.84
CA LYS A 82 -26.38 10.03 -17.41
C LYS A 82 -27.74 9.79 -16.77
N GLU A 83 -27.79 8.98 -15.73
CA GLU A 83 -28.98 8.72 -14.91
C GLU A 83 -28.68 9.11 -13.45
N LYS A 84 -29.69 9.51 -12.68
CA LYS A 84 -29.52 9.73 -11.23
C LYS A 84 -29.42 8.37 -10.54
N SER A 85 -28.52 8.24 -9.57
CA SER A 85 -28.47 7.05 -8.72
C SER A 85 -29.78 6.90 -7.92
N PHE A 86 -30.21 5.65 -7.74
CA PHE A 86 -31.39 5.30 -6.98
C PHE A 86 -31.14 5.40 -5.46
N GLU A 87 -29.89 5.15 -5.02
CA GLU A 87 -29.49 5.16 -3.60
C GLU A 87 -29.11 6.56 -3.10
N ASP A 88 -28.43 7.37 -3.94
CA ASP A 88 -28.11 8.75 -3.60
C ASP A 88 -28.17 9.65 -4.84
N LYS A 89 -29.21 10.50 -4.91
CA LYS A 89 -29.51 11.40 -6.03
C LYS A 89 -28.38 12.41 -6.34
N ARG A 90 -27.38 12.55 -5.47
CA ARG A 90 -26.18 13.38 -5.71
C ARG A 90 -25.20 12.72 -6.67
N PHE A 91 -25.26 11.40 -6.83
CA PHE A 91 -24.42 10.68 -7.79
C PHE A 91 -25.12 10.50 -9.12
N THR A 92 -24.32 10.68 -10.18
CA THR A 92 -24.75 10.44 -11.56
C THR A 92 -24.10 9.14 -12.04
N ILE A 93 -24.94 8.20 -12.46
CA ILE A 93 -24.55 6.92 -13.02
C ILE A 93 -24.43 7.07 -14.54
N LEU A 94 -23.32 6.59 -15.08
CA LEU A 94 -23.04 6.50 -16.50
C LEU A 94 -23.49 5.14 -17.02
N LYS A 95 -24.22 5.13 -18.13
CA LYS A 95 -24.60 3.91 -18.84
C LYS A 95 -24.35 4.04 -20.33
N LEU A 96 -23.96 2.94 -20.97
CA LEU A 96 -23.91 2.88 -22.43
C LEU A 96 -25.32 2.95 -23.02
N THR A 97 -25.46 3.68 -24.12
CA THR A 97 -26.64 3.61 -25.00
C THR A 97 -26.53 2.37 -25.92
N PRO A 98 -27.58 2.00 -26.67
CA PRO A 98 -27.46 0.96 -27.71
C PRO A 98 -26.31 1.23 -28.69
N LYS A 99 -26.19 2.48 -29.18
CA LYS A 99 -25.08 2.90 -30.04
C LYS A 99 -23.71 2.77 -29.35
N GLY A 100 -23.62 3.11 -28.06
CA GLY A 100 -22.38 2.94 -27.29
C GLY A 100 -21.95 1.48 -27.16
N LYS A 101 -22.92 0.56 -27.01
CA LYS A 101 -22.65 -0.88 -26.99
C LYS A 101 -22.16 -1.38 -28.34
N GLU A 102 -22.77 -0.96 -29.45
CA GLU A 102 -22.32 -1.33 -30.81
C GLU A 102 -20.86 -0.89 -31.05
N VAL A 103 -20.52 0.34 -30.68
CA VAL A 103 -19.14 0.85 -30.76
C VAL A 103 -18.18 0.02 -29.91
N LEU A 104 -18.57 -0.29 -28.66
CA LEU A 104 -17.74 -1.11 -27.77
C LEU A 104 -17.51 -2.51 -28.34
N GLU A 105 -18.55 -3.15 -28.90
CA GLU A 105 -18.45 -4.45 -29.54
C GLU A 105 -17.50 -4.42 -30.75
N GLU A 106 -17.55 -3.37 -31.57
CA GLU A 106 -16.61 -3.20 -32.69
C GLU A 106 -15.16 -3.09 -32.18
N LEU A 107 -14.93 -2.28 -31.14
CA LEU A 107 -13.62 -2.12 -30.52
C LEU A 107 -13.09 -3.45 -29.95
N GLN A 108 -13.94 -4.20 -29.24
CA GLN A 108 -13.59 -5.51 -28.69
C GLN A 108 -13.30 -6.54 -29.78
N LYS A 109 -14.09 -6.58 -30.86
CA LYS A 109 -13.84 -7.46 -32.02
C LYS A 109 -12.48 -7.18 -32.66
N LYS A 110 -12.16 -5.90 -32.90
CA LYS A 110 -10.85 -5.49 -33.44
C LYS A 110 -9.70 -5.86 -32.51
N SER A 111 -9.89 -5.66 -31.20
CA SER A 111 -8.88 -6.01 -30.18
C SER A 111 -8.62 -7.52 -30.13
N ASN A 112 -9.69 -8.32 -30.12
CA ASN A 112 -9.59 -9.77 -30.14
C ASN A 112 -8.89 -10.28 -31.40
N LEU A 113 -9.19 -9.68 -32.57
CA LEU A 113 -8.53 -10.05 -33.82
C LEU A 113 -7.03 -9.70 -33.81
N GLN A 114 -6.63 -8.59 -33.21
CA GLN A 114 -5.22 -8.25 -33.04
C GLN A 114 -4.50 -9.30 -32.20
N ILE A 115 -5.03 -9.61 -31.01
CA ILE A 115 -4.43 -10.62 -30.13
C ILE A 115 -4.42 -11.99 -30.80
N PHE A 116 -5.49 -12.37 -31.49
CA PHE A 116 -5.54 -13.61 -32.26
C PHE A 116 -4.40 -13.69 -33.28
N LYS A 117 -4.20 -12.65 -34.10
CA LYS A 117 -3.11 -12.61 -35.09
C LYS A 117 -1.72 -12.70 -34.46
N LEU A 118 -1.53 -12.17 -33.24
CA LEU A 118 -0.26 -12.25 -32.53
C LEU A 118 0.07 -13.66 -32.04
N ILE A 119 -0.94 -14.49 -31.77
CA ILE A 119 -0.75 -15.81 -31.16
C ILE A 119 -1.16 -16.98 -32.08
N GLN A 120 -1.74 -16.72 -33.25
CA GLN A 120 -2.31 -17.76 -34.11
C GLN A 120 -1.28 -18.83 -34.49
N ASP A 121 -0.05 -18.42 -34.76
CA ASP A 121 1.05 -19.29 -35.21
C ASP A 121 1.80 -19.99 -34.07
N LEU A 122 1.45 -19.69 -32.81
CA LEU A 122 2.04 -20.34 -31.64
C LEU A 122 1.40 -21.71 -31.40
N SER A 123 2.24 -22.70 -31.12
CA SER A 123 1.80 -24.01 -30.63
C SER A 123 1.07 -23.90 -29.28
N PHE A 124 0.36 -24.96 -28.91
CA PHE A 124 -0.31 -25.03 -27.61
C PHE A 124 0.66 -24.81 -26.43
N ILE A 125 1.86 -25.42 -26.50
CA ILE A 125 2.88 -25.31 -25.46
C ILE A 125 3.42 -23.87 -25.36
N GLU A 126 3.60 -23.19 -26.48
CA GLU A 126 4.06 -21.80 -26.49
C GLU A 126 3.00 -20.84 -25.95
N LYS A 127 1.72 -21.06 -26.28
CA LYS A 127 0.59 -20.30 -25.72
C LYS A 127 0.52 -20.43 -24.20
N GLU A 128 0.61 -21.66 -23.68
CA GLU A 128 0.65 -21.92 -22.24
C GLU A 128 1.83 -21.22 -21.56
N LYS A 129 3.03 -21.31 -22.15
CA LYS A 129 4.23 -20.63 -21.64
C LYS A 129 4.06 -19.12 -21.60
N LEU A 130 3.46 -18.52 -22.64
CA LEU A 130 3.18 -17.09 -22.72
C LEU A 130 2.19 -16.66 -21.63
N MET A 131 1.06 -17.37 -21.49
CA MET A 131 0.05 -17.08 -20.47
C MET A 131 0.60 -17.19 -19.05
N LYS A 132 1.42 -18.21 -18.76
CA LYS A 132 2.09 -18.36 -17.45
C LYS A 132 3.06 -17.22 -17.17
N SER A 133 3.81 -16.78 -18.18
CA SER A 133 4.74 -15.66 -18.06
C SER A 133 4.00 -14.35 -17.77
N MET A 134 2.89 -14.08 -18.48
CA MET A 134 2.05 -12.91 -18.26
C MET A 134 1.48 -12.88 -16.83
N LYS A 135 0.92 -14.01 -16.35
CA LYS A 135 0.44 -14.13 -14.95
C LYS A 135 1.54 -13.87 -13.92
N THR A 136 2.77 -14.27 -14.23
CA THR A 136 3.92 -14.06 -13.34
C THR A 136 4.34 -12.58 -13.32
N ILE A 137 4.34 -11.92 -14.48
CA ILE A 137 4.57 -10.47 -14.57
C ILE A 137 3.49 -9.71 -13.80
N GLU A 138 2.22 -10.06 -13.99
CA GLU A 138 1.09 -9.46 -13.27
C GLU A 138 1.24 -9.62 -11.75
N SER A 139 1.52 -10.83 -11.25
CA SER A 139 1.64 -11.05 -9.80
C SER A 139 2.83 -10.31 -9.16
N LEU A 140 3.92 -10.12 -9.91
CA LEU A 140 5.10 -9.40 -9.42
C LEU A 140 4.93 -7.88 -9.48
N LEU A 141 4.12 -7.36 -10.40
CA LEU A 141 3.93 -5.91 -10.61
C LEU A 141 2.64 -5.37 -9.98
N LYS A 142 1.64 -6.23 -9.72
CA LYS A 142 0.39 -5.82 -9.08
C LYS A 142 0.68 -5.37 -7.65
N ILE A 143 0.51 -4.08 -7.42
CA ILE A 143 0.45 -3.50 -6.08
C ILE A 143 -0.96 -3.80 -5.60
N GLU A 144 -1.18 -4.92 -4.93
CA GLU A 144 -2.46 -5.14 -4.25
C GLU A 144 -2.59 -4.11 -3.13
N GLU A 145 -3.69 -3.35 -3.11
CA GLU A 145 -4.13 -2.61 -1.93
C GLU A 145 -4.44 -3.66 -0.87
N LYS A 146 -3.42 -4.02 -0.09
CA LYS A 146 -3.62 -4.92 1.03
C LYS A 146 -4.61 -4.27 1.99
N ASN A 147 -5.61 -5.03 2.42
CA ASN A 147 -6.58 -4.49 3.37
C ASN A 147 -5.91 -4.43 4.74
N VAL A 148 -5.41 -3.24 5.09
CA VAL A 148 -4.76 -2.99 6.36
C VAL A 148 -5.73 -2.29 7.30
N ILE A 149 -6.05 -2.95 8.41
CA ILE A 149 -6.81 -2.36 9.51
C ILE A 149 -5.89 -2.16 10.71
N ILE A 150 -6.18 -1.11 11.50
CA ILE A 150 -5.55 -0.89 12.79
C ILE A 150 -6.63 -0.99 13.86
N ARG A 151 -6.46 -1.94 14.78
CA ARG A 151 -7.36 -2.16 15.90
C ARG A 151 -6.61 -2.05 17.23
N ASP A 152 -7.36 -1.89 18.31
CA ASP A 152 -6.81 -2.03 19.66
C ASP A 152 -6.40 -3.50 19.91
N TYR A 153 -5.44 -3.68 20.81
CA TYR A 153 -4.92 -4.99 21.16
C TYR A 153 -5.93 -5.82 21.98
N THR A 154 -5.76 -7.13 21.96
CA THR A 154 -6.36 -8.08 22.89
C THR A 154 -5.26 -8.76 23.70
N SER A 155 -5.59 -9.40 24.83
CA SER A 155 -4.61 -10.16 25.62
C SER A 155 -3.88 -11.25 24.81
N GLU A 156 -4.53 -11.80 23.79
CA GLU A 156 -3.92 -12.80 22.90
C GLU A 156 -2.78 -12.22 22.04
N ASP A 157 -2.86 -10.93 21.69
CA ASP A 157 -1.83 -10.25 20.90
C ASP A 157 -0.55 -10.02 21.68
N LEU A 158 -0.59 -9.95 23.02
CA LEU A 158 0.59 -9.67 23.84
C LEU A 158 1.67 -10.74 23.66
N ASN A 159 1.26 -12.00 23.67
CA ASN A 159 2.14 -13.13 23.40
C ASN A 159 2.73 -13.08 21.99
N TYR A 160 1.94 -12.65 21.01
CA TYR A 160 2.42 -12.44 19.64
C TYR A 160 3.50 -11.34 19.59
N ILE A 161 3.28 -10.21 20.27
CA ILE A 161 4.24 -9.09 20.29
C ILE A 161 5.57 -9.53 20.92
N ILE A 162 5.51 -10.22 22.07
CA ILE A 162 6.70 -10.75 22.75
C ILE A 162 7.47 -11.67 21.81
N LYS A 163 6.78 -12.67 21.25
CA LYS A 163 7.39 -13.64 20.34
C LYS A 163 8.02 -12.97 19.12
N LYS A 164 7.31 -12.03 18.49
CA LYS A 164 7.82 -11.34 17.29
C LYS A 164 9.02 -10.45 17.56
N HIS A 165 9.08 -9.78 18.72
CA HIS A 165 10.28 -9.05 19.10
C HIS A 165 11.47 -10.00 19.32
N LYS A 166 11.26 -11.15 19.98
CA LYS A 166 12.30 -12.17 20.17
C LYS A 166 12.81 -12.70 18.82
N ASP A 167 11.91 -13.18 17.97
CA ASP A 167 12.25 -13.82 16.70
C ASP A 167 12.90 -12.82 15.72
N ILE A 168 12.24 -11.70 15.42
CA ILE A 168 12.69 -10.76 14.39
C ILE A 168 13.99 -10.08 14.81
N TYR A 169 14.14 -9.68 16.08
CA TYR A 169 15.34 -8.95 16.50
C TYR A 169 16.56 -9.86 16.62
N SER A 170 16.36 -11.11 17.01
CA SER A 170 17.41 -12.12 16.95
C SER A 170 17.83 -12.40 15.50
N GLU A 171 16.88 -12.72 14.63
CA GLU A 171 17.15 -13.11 13.23
C GLU A 171 17.73 -11.97 12.37
N GLU A 172 17.22 -10.74 12.48
CA GLU A 172 17.62 -9.63 11.61
C GLU A 172 18.77 -8.78 12.16
N TYR A 173 18.91 -8.71 13.49
CA TYR A 173 19.82 -7.77 14.15
C TYR A 173 20.78 -8.43 15.15
N GLY A 174 20.68 -9.75 15.37
CA GLY A 174 21.57 -10.48 16.28
C GLY A 174 21.36 -10.13 17.76
N PHE A 175 20.14 -9.73 18.14
CA PHE A 175 19.84 -9.38 19.52
C PHE A 175 19.82 -10.63 20.42
N SER A 176 20.34 -10.49 21.63
CA SER A 176 20.37 -11.54 22.64
C SER A 176 18.99 -11.80 23.25
N SER A 177 18.84 -12.92 23.98
CA SER A 177 17.61 -13.22 24.72
C SER A 177 17.27 -12.15 25.77
N ILE A 178 18.26 -11.41 26.26
CA ILE A 178 18.11 -10.34 27.25
C ILE A 178 17.14 -9.26 26.75
N PHE A 179 17.20 -8.90 25.46
CA PHE A 179 16.25 -7.98 24.86
C PHE A 179 14.82 -8.56 24.84
N GLY A 180 14.71 -9.84 24.53
CA GLY A 180 13.45 -10.57 24.58
C GLY A 180 12.80 -10.52 25.96
N ASP A 181 13.59 -10.79 27.00
CA ASP A 181 13.15 -10.79 28.40
C ASP A 181 12.81 -9.37 28.87
N TYR A 182 13.55 -8.36 28.40
CA TYR A 182 13.21 -6.95 28.59
C TYR A 182 11.83 -6.63 28.01
N VAL A 183 11.58 -6.97 26.74
CA VAL A 183 10.29 -6.71 26.09
C VAL A 183 9.15 -7.38 26.85
N GLU A 184 9.30 -8.66 27.18
CA GLU A 184 8.32 -9.45 27.94
C GLU A 184 8.00 -8.82 29.30
N LYS A 185 9.03 -8.45 30.09
CA LYS A 185 8.86 -7.80 31.38
C LYS A 185 7.98 -6.55 31.30
N TYR A 186 8.21 -5.68 30.32
CA TYR A 186 7.45 -4.43 30.20
C TYR A 186 6.05 -4.63 29.61
N ILE A 187 5.85 -5.63 28.75
CA ILE A 187 4.50 -6.00 28.28
C ILE A 187 3.64 -6.53 29.43
N ILE A 188 4.20 -7.42 30.26
CA ILE A 188 3.50 -7.94 31.46
C ILE A 188 3.18 -6.80 32.43
N LYS A 189 4.09 -5.83 32.59
CA LYS A 189 3.83 -4.64 33.42
C LYS A 189 2.66 -3.84 32.87
N PHE A 190 2.64 -3.58 31.56
CA PHE A 190 1.56 -2.83 30.92
C PHE A 190 0.21 -3.54 31.09
N GLU A 191 0.14 -4.85 30.80
CA GLU A 191 -1.12 -5.61 30.93
C GLU A 191 -1.75 -5.46 32.32
N LYS A 192 -0.94 -5.42 33.38
CA LYS A 192 -1.42 -5.39 34.76
C LYS A 192 -1.88 -4.02 35.25
N VAL A 193 -1.22 -2.93 34.83
CA VAL A 193 -1.36 -1.62 35.49
C VAL A 193 -1.47 -0.42 34.54
N HIS A 194 -1.63 -0.64 33.24
CA HIS A 194 -1.77 0.47 32.29
C HIS A 194 -3.06 1.26 32.52
N ASP A 195 -3.00 2.55 32.21
CA ASP A 195 -4.17 3.43 32.16
C ASP A 195 -4.69 3.50 30.72
N GLU A 196 -5.80 2.82 30.43
CA GLU A 196 -6.46 2.82 29.10
C GLU A 196 -6.81 4.23 28.59
N ASN A 197 -6.95 5.23 29.47
CA ASN A 197 -7.19 6.61 29.05
C ASN A 197 -5.92 7.32 28.58
N LYS A 198 -4.75 6.78 28.86
CA LYS A 198 -3.45 7.42 28.64
C LYS A 198 -2.49 6.55 27.84
N GLU A 199 -2.71 5.26 27.77
CA GLU A 199 -1.81 4.26 27.21
C GLU A 199 -2.59 3.27 26.38
N ASN A 200 -2.00 2.77 25.29
CA ASN A 200 -2.63 1.76 24.45
C ASN A 200 -1.61 1.03 23.56
N ILE A 201 -1.98 -0.16 23.08
CA ILE A 201 -1.28 -0.89 22.03
C ILE A 201 -2.22 -1.02 20.83
N TRP A 202 -1.69 -0.76 19.64
CA TRP A 202 -2.41 -0.99 18.39
C TRP A 202 -1.76 -2.11 17.59
N ILE A 203 -2.63 -2.93 17.00
CA ILE A 203 -2.27 -4.03 16.13
C ILE A 203 -2.65 -3.66 14.70
N ALA A 204 -1.69 -3.76 13.80
CA ALA A 204 -1.96 -3.74 12.38
C ALA A 204 -2.26 -5.15 11.90
N GLU A 205 -3.41 -5.34 11.26
CA GLU A 205 -3.75 -6.56 10.55
C GLU A 205 -3.78 -6.31 9.05
N CYS A 206 -3.23 -7.24 8.29
CA CYS A 206 -3.16 -7.20 6.85
C CYS A 206 -3.78 -8.49 6.32
N ASP A 207 -4.91 -8.38 5.63
CA ASP A 207 -5.67 -9.52 5.08
C ASP A 207 -5.96 -10.60 6.16
N GLY A 208 -6.40 -10.14 7.34
CA GLY A 208 -6.75 -10.99 8.48
C GLY A 208 -5.56 -11.59 9.25
N LYS A 209 -4.33 -11.17 8.96
CA LYS A 209 -3.13 -11.62 9.67
C LYS A 209 -2.43 -10.47 10.38
N ILE A 210 -1.97 -10.70 11.60
CA ILE A 210 -1.19 -9.69 12.33
C ILE A 210 0.10 -9.37 11.57
N ALA A 211 0.28 -8.10 11.27
CA ALA A 211 1.33 -7.56 10.43
C ALA A 211 2.28 -6.62 11.18
N GLY A 212 1.89 -6.10 12.35
CA GLY A 212 2.72 -5.23 13.16
C GLY A 212 2.03 -4.75 14.41
N ALA A 213 2.80 -4.08 15.27
CA ALA A 213 2.31 -3.50 16.51
C ALA A 213 3.00 -2.17 16.79
N ILE A 214 2.36 -1.32 17.58
CA ILE A 214 2.94 -0.12 18.17
C ILE A 214 2.23 0.17 19.49
N ALA A 215 2.96 0.70 20.47
CA ALA A 215 2.40 1.07 21.75
C ALA A 215 2.75 2.50 22.13
N LEU A 216 1.84 3.14 22.84
CA LEU A 216 2.06 4.37 23.56
C LEU A 216 1.88 4.10 25.05
N VAL A 217 2.92 4.36 25.83
CA VAL A 217 2.90 4.24 27.30
C VAL A 217 3.19 5.61 27.92
N LYS A 218 2.82 5.79 29.17
CA LYS A 218 3.05 7.05 29.88
C LYS A 218 4.55 7.24 30.12
N GLY A 219 5.04 8.44 29.83
CA GLY A 219 6.41 8.86 30.16
C GLY A 219 6.57 9.13 31.66
N GLU A 220 7.82 9.28 32.11
CA GLU A 220 8.12 9.63 33.50
C GLU A 220 7.72 11.07 33.82
N GLU A 221 7.84 11.97 32.84
CA GLU A 221 7.46 13.37 32.95
C GLU A 221 5.96 13.61 32.71
N SER A 222 5.44 14.69 33.31
CA SER A 222 4.05 15.11 33.08
C SER A 222 3.82 15.43 31.61
N PHE A 223 2.70 14.96 31.05
CA PHE A 223 2.34 15.14 29.64
C PHE A 223 3.37 14.59 28.63
N SER A 224 4.30 13.73 29.07
CA SER A 224 5.19 12.97 28.20
C SER A 224 4.64 11.56 27.96
N ALA A 225 4.81 11.06 26.74
CA ALA A 225 4.53 9.68 26.38
C ALA A 225 5.77 9.01 25.78
N GLN A 226 5.82 7.69 25.86
CA GLN A 226 6.85 6.88 25.22
C GLN A 226 6.24 5.97 24.15
N LEU A 227 6.80 6.02 22.95
CA LEU A 227 6.51 5.05 21.89
C LEU A 227 7.31 3.76 22.17
N ARG A 228 6.61 2.64 22.28
CA ARG A 228 7.17 1.30 22.55
C ARG A 228 6.66 0.26 21.57
N TRP A 229 7.36 -0.89 21.56
CA TRP A 229 6.99 -2.13 20.86
C TRP A 229 6.61 -1.94 19.39
N PHE A 230 7.29 -1.01 18.72
CA PHE A 230 7.08 -0.77 17.30
C PHE A 230 7.74 -1.88 16.48
N LEU A 231 6.92 -2.65 15.76
CA LEU A 231 7.39 -3.69 14.85
C LEU A 231 6.48 -3.77 13.62
N VAL A 232 7.07 -4.10 12.48
CA VAL A 232 6.34 -4.55 11.29
C VAL A 232 6.98 -5.84 10.82
N ASP A 233 6.19 -6.91 10.77
CA ASP A 233 6.63 -8.22 10.34
C ASP A 233 7.16 -8.14 8.89
N PRO A 234 8.34 -8.73 8.59
CA PRO A 234 9.00 -8.62 7.29
C PRO A 234 8.10 -8.93 6.09
N ARG A 235 7.17 -9.88 6.26
CA ARG A 235 6.23 -10.34 5.21
C ARG A 235 5.24 -9.24 4.77
N PHE A 236 5.05 -8.22 5.60
CA PHE A 236 4.10 -7.14 5.37
C PHE A 236 4.76 -5.76 5.24
N ARG A 237 6.10 -5.68 5.23
CA ARG A 237 6.83 -4.42 5.00
C ARG A 237 6.56 -3.87 3.60
N ARG A 238 6.84 -2.57 3.42
CA ARG A 238 6.61 -1.79 2.18
C ARG A 238 5.13 -1.58 1.79
N ASN A 239 4.19 -1.97 2.64
CA ASN A 239 2.74 -1.71 2.46
C ASN A 239 2.23 -0.49 3.27
N GLY A 240 3.11 0.45 3.65
CA GLY A 240 2.71 1.65 4.40
C GLY A 240 2.34 1.43 5.89
N ILE A 241 2.22 0.18 6.35
CA ILE A 241 1.78 -0.20 7.72
C ILE A 241 2.48 0.58 8.83
N GLY A 242 3.81 0.69 8.79
CA GLY A 242 4.56 1.41 9.81
C GLY A 242 4.17 2.88 9.93
N LYS A 243 3.85 3.53 8.79
CA LYS A 243 3.37 4.92 8.80
C LYS A 243 1.95 5.02 9.34
N MET A 244 1.10 4.04 9.05
CA MET A 244 -0.28 4.01 9.56
C MET A 244 -0.29 3.83 11.09
N LEU A 245 0.55 2.94 11.61
CA LEU A 245 0.72 2.71 13.05
C LEU A 245 1.19 3.98 13.78
N ILE A 246 2.22 4.67 13.27
CA ILE A 246 2.67 5.93 13.89
C ILE A 246 1.59 7.01 13.83
N ARG A 247 0.87 7.16 12.72
CA ARG A 247 -0.25 8.13 12.64
C ARG A 247 -1.29 7.86 13.72
N LYS A 248 -1.74 6.61 13.87
CA LYS A 248 -2.71 6.23 14.90
C LYS A 248 -2.22 6.59 16.30
N LEU A 249 -0.95 6.32 16.59
CA LEU A 249 -0.32 6.67 17.86
C LEU A 249 -0.27 8.17 18.09
N LEU A 250 0.15 8.96 17.10
CA LEU A 250 0.24 10.42 17.21
C LEU A 250 -1.15 11.06 17.39
N ASP A 251 -2.16 10.58 16.66
CA ASP A 251 -3.53 11.05 16.79
C ASP A 251 -4.07 10.78 18.21
N PHE A 252 -3.82 9.58 18.74
CA PHE A 252 -4.17 9.26 20.13
C PHE A 252 -3.43 10.17 21.12
N ALA A 253 -2.12 10.36 20.95
CA ALA A 253 -1.31 11.15 21.85
C ALA A 253 -1.83 12.60 21.96
N LYS A 254 -2.13 13.21 20.81
CA LYS A 254 -2.72 14.56 20.72
C LYS A 254 -4.08 14.63 21.40
N ASN A 255 -4.95 13.66 21.12
CA ASN A 255 -6.29 13.60 21.73
C ASN A 255 -6.25 13.43 23.26
N LYS A 256 -5.20 12.80 23.81
CA LYS A 256 -5.02 12.61 25.26
C LYS A 256 -4.23 13.74 25.94
N GLY A 257 -3.85 14.77 25.18
CA GLY A 257 -3.20 15.98 25.67
C GLY A 257 -1.71 15.80 26.00
N TYR A 258 -1.04 14.82 25.40
CA TYR A 258 0.42 14.73 25.50
C TYR A 258 1.07 15.90 24.74
N GLN A 259 2.18 16.40 25.28
CA GLN A 259 2.94 17.51 24.71
C GLN A 259 4.21 17.04 24.01
N ASN A 260 4.77 15.91 24.44
CA ASN A 260 5.93 15.31 23.82
C ASN A 260 5.81 13.77 23.76
N ILE A 261 6.48 13.18 22.79
CA ILE A 261 6.67 11.74 22.67
C ILE A 261 8.16 11.46 22.49
N PHE A 262 8.68 10.51 23.26
CA PHE A 262 10.03 10.00 23.07
C PHE A 262 10.05 8.50 22.72
N LEU A 263 11.17 8.03 22.18
CA LEU A 263 11.45 6.61 21.96
C LEU A 263 12.94 6.34 22.08
N TRP A 264 13.26 5.08 22.37
CA TRP A 264 14.62 4.55 22.28
C TRP A 264 14.69 3.57 21.12
N THR A 265 15.74 3.67 20.32
CA THR A 265 16.03 2.74 19.21
C THR A 265 17.53 2.55 19.08
N VAL A 266 17.99 1.63 18.22
CA VAL A 266 19.42 1.49 17.91
C VAL A 266 19.72 1.98 16.50
N ASP A 267 20.95 2.47 16.29
CA ASP A 267 21.41 3.04 15.02
C ASP A 267 21.30 2.07 13.82
N SER A 268 21.41 0.76 14.08
CA SER A 268 21.28 -0.32 13.11
C SER A 268 19.87 -0.49 12.53
N LEU A 269 18.82 0.00 13.22
CA LEU A 269 17.41 -0.06 12.79
C LEU A 269 17.05 1.03 11.76
N LYS A 270 17.81 1.09 10.66
CA LYS A 270 17.73 2.15 9.62
C LYS A 270 16.31 2.39 9.09
N THR A 271 15.51 1.34 8.94
CA THR A 271 14.13 1.46 8.46
C THR A 271 13.24 2.21 9.45
N ALA A 272 13.28 1.84 10.74
CA ALA A 272 12.50 2.50 11.78
C ALA A 272 12.92 3.97 11.93
N ARG A 273 14.24 4.23 11.97
CA ARG A 273 14.82 5.60 12.02
C ARG A 273 14.32 6.50 10.90
N ARG A 274 14.22 5.99 9.67
CA ARG A 274 13.68 6.75 8.52
C ARG A 274 12.21 7.12 8.72
N ILE A 275 11.42 6.21 9.30
CA ILE A 275 10.01 6.48 9.59
C ILE A 275 9.92 7.54 10.68
N TYR A 276 10.65 7.43 11.80
CA TYR A 276 10.66 8.42 12.87
C TYR A 276 11.01 9.82 12.34
N LYS A 277 12.07 9.93 11.55
CA LYS A 277 12.45 11.20 10.89
C LYS A 277 11.35 11.76 9.98
N THR A 278 10.60 10.90 9.28
CA THR A 278 9.47 11.33 8.42
C THR A 278 8.34 11.97 9.22
N PHE A 279 8.16 11.55 10.48
CA PHE A 279 7.16 12.10 11.40
C PHE A 279 7.70 13.22 12.29
N GLY A 280 8.93 13.70 12.04
CA GLY A 280 9.51 14.86 12.74
C GLY A 280 10.22 14.53 14.05
N PHE A 281 10.43 13.25 14.37
CA PHE A 281 11.27 12.90 15.53
C PHE A 281 12.73 13.28 15.26
N GLU A 282 13.40 13.77 16.29
CA GLU A 282 14.81 14.18 16.27
C GLU A 282 15.61 13.45 17.34
N ILE A 283 16.87 13.11 17.03
CA ILE A 283 17.80 12.54 18.02
C ILE A 283 18.14 13.62 19.05
N LYS A 284 17.96 13.31 20.34
CA LYS A 284 18.34 14.19 21.46
C LYS A 284 19.49 13.65 22.28
N GLU A 285 19.63 12.32 22.33
CA GLU A 285 20.66 11.65 23.12
C GLU A 285 21.12 10.37 22.43
N THR A 286 22.38 9.99 22.63
CA THR A 286 22.93 8.71 22.19
C THR A 286 23.76 8.09 23.30
N SER A 287 23.66 6.77 23.47
CA SER A 287 24.45 6.01 24.43
C SER A 287 24.96 4.71 23.82
N ILE A 288 26.06 4.16 24.35
CA ILE A 288 26.59 2.87 23.94
C ILE A 288 25.94 1.79 24.80
N ASN A 289 25.34 0.80 24.16
CA ASN A 289 24.76 -0.37 24.81
C ASN A 289 25.52 -1.65 24.40
N THR A 290 25.84 -2.49 25.38
CA THR A 290 26.55 -3.77 25.20
C THR A 290 25.71 -4.99 25.56
N ASP A 291 24.48 -4.79 26.01
CA ASP A 291 23.62 -5.84 26.57
C ASP A 291 22.72 -6.45 25.49
N TRP A 292 22.34 -5.64 24.47
CA TRP A 292 21.41 -6.07 23.44
C TRP A 292 22.00 -7.02 22.41
N THR A 293 23.30 -6.93 22.10
CA THR A 293 23.94 -7.79 21.10
C THR A 293 25.28 -8.30 21.63
N THR A 294 25.90 -9.24 20.92
CA THR A 294 27.28 -9.68 21.23
C THR A 294 28.32 -8.59 20.98
N GLY A 295 27.97 -7.49 20.31
CA GLY A 295 28.80 -6.31 20.07
C GLY A 295 28.22 -5.03 20.68
N LYS A 296 28.91 -3.91 20.44
CA LYS A 296 28.43 -2.57 20.82
C LYS A 296 27.36 -2.11 19.82
N VAL A 297 26.23 -1.64 20.33
CA VAL A 297 25.22 -0.91 19.56
C VAL A 297 25.08 0.50 20.10
N VAL A 298 24.77 1.47 19.23
CA VAL A 298 24.47 2.83 19.67
C VAL A 298 22.96 2.94 19.84
N GLU A 299 22.52 3.10 21.09
CA GLU A 299 21.16 3.49 21.39
C GLU A 299 20.98 4.99 21.16
N GLU A 300 19.85 5.35 20.58
CA GLU A 300 19.46 6.71 20.27
C GLU A 300 18.12 7.01 20.93
N ARG A 301 18.05 8.09 21.69
CA ARG A 301 16.80 8.67 22.16
C ARG A 301 16.30 9.68 21.13
N TRP A 302 15.11 9.46 20.63
CA TRP A 302 14.44 10.35 19.69
C TRP A 302 13.22 11.00 20.34
N GLU A 303 12.99 12.28 20.08
CA GLU A 303 11.89 13.05 20.65
C GLU A 303 11.12 13.82 19.59
N LEU A 304 9.81 14.00 19.83
CA LEU A 304 8.89 14.79 19.03
C LEU A 304 8.02 15.63 19.96
N MET A 305 7.95 16.93 19.68
CA MET A 305 6.95 17.84 20.27
C MET A 305 5.65 17.77 19.43
N LEU A 306 4.49 17.69 20.09
CA LEU A 306 3.19 17.42 19.45
C LEU A 306 2.40 18.65 18.98
#